data_AF-A0A2K8N751-F1
#
_entry.id   AF-A0A2K8N751-F1
#
_cell.length_a   1.000
_cell.length_b   1.000
_cell.length_c   1.000
_cell.angle_alpha   90.00
_cell.angle_beta   90.00
_cell.angle_gamma   90.00
#
_symmetry.space_group_name_H-M   'P 1'
#
loop_
_entity.id
_entity.type
_entity.pdbx_description
1 polymer ?
#
loop_
_entity_poly.entity_id
_entity_poly.type
_entity_poly.pdbx_seq_one_letter_code
_entity_poly.pdbx_strand_id
1 'polypeptide(L)'
;MTRFNEKDVEQFLAYVKTELRRVETAAGTLAMIERSHHQRLSDYDDAVLRDIAVEEDNAAKRLGAIKEMCLAACQRIDDLLQGHVRPEAVAAGEGREERAPVH
;
A
#
# COMPACT_ATOMS: atom_id res chain seq x y z
N MET A 1 25.95 -10.38 20.87
CA MET A 1 25.19 -10.00 19.66
C MET A 1 24.83 -11.26 18.91
N THR A 2 23.55 -11.61 18.84
CA THR A 2 23.07 -12.74 18.04
C THR A 2 23.29 -12.40 16.56
N ARG A 3 24.08 -13.21 15.83
CA ARG A 3 24.22 -13.07 14.38
C ARG A 3 23.08 -13.83 13.73
N PHE A 4 22.22 -13.11 13.01
CA PHE A 4 21.23 -13.74 12.13
C PHE A 4 21.97 -14.41 10.97
N ASN A 5 21.65 -15.68 10.71
CA ASN A 5 22.11 -16.37 9.51
C ASN A 5 21.12 -16.15 8.36
N GLU A 6 21.48 -16.59 7.16
CA GLU A 6 20.66 -16.44 5.95
C GLU A 6 19.24 -17.03 6.10
N LYS A 7 19.12 -18.21 6.72
CA LYS A 7 17.81 -18.85 6.96
C LYS A 7 16.94 -18.05 7.92
N ASP A 8 17.54 -17.40 8.92
CA ASP A 8 16.79 -16.55 9.86
C ASP A 8 16.20 -15.34 9.11
N VAL A 9 16.95 -14.78 8.15
CA VAL A 9 16.50 -13.67 7.31
C VAL A 9 15.39 -14.12 6.35
N GLU A 10 15.56 -15.26 5.68
CA GLU A 10 14.53 -15.83 4.80
C GLU A 10 13.21 -16.08 5.54
N GLN A 11 13.30 -16.67 6.73
CA GLN A 11 12.12 -16.96 7.56
C GLN A 11 11.43 -15.67 8.02
N PHE A 12 12.19 -14.65 8.40
CA PHE A 12 11.64 -13.35 8.74
C PHE A 12 10.95 -12.69 7.55
N LEU A 13 11.57 -12.70 6.37
CA LEU A 13 10.97 -12.15 5.14
C LEU A 13 9.68 -12.89 4.75
N ALA A 14 9.65 -14.23 4.86
CA ALA A 14 8.44 -15.02 4.63
C ALA A 14 7.32 -14.66 5.62
N TYR A 15 7.66 -14.43 6.89
CA TYR A 15 6.72 -13.95 7.90
C TYR A 15 6.18 -12.55 7.55
N VAL A 16 7.05 -11.60 7.22
CA VAL A 16 6.66 -10.24 6.82
C VAL A 16 5.74 -10.26 5.60
N LYS A 17 6.04 -11.10 4.60
CA LYS A 17 5.18 -11.28 3.43
C LYS A 17 3.78 -11.77 3.82
N THR A 18 3.69 -12.71 4.76
CA THR A 18 2.40 -13.22 5.27
C THR A 18 1.59 -12.12 5.93
N GLU A 19 2.21 -11.31 6.78
CA GLU A 19 1.54 -10.19 7.43
C GLU A 19 1.12 -9.11 6.41
N LEU A 20 1.95 -8.81 5.41
CA LEU A 20 1.58 -7.90 4.32
C LEU A 20 0.37 -8.40 3.53
N ARG A 21 0.25 -9.71 3.29
CA ARG A 21 -0.94 -10.31 2.66
C ARG A 21 -2.20 -10.21 3.51
N ARG A 22 -2.07 -10.30 4.83
CA ARG A 22 -3.19 -10.08 5.75
C ARG A 22 -3.67 -8.63 5.70
N VAL A 23 -2.74 -7.67 5.70
CA VAL A 23 -3.06 -6.25 5.56
C VAL A 23 -3.67 -5.95 4.19
N GLU A 24 -3.10 -6.50 3.12
CA GLU A 24 -3.62 -6.40 1.74
C GLU A 24 -5.08 -6.84 1.66
N THR A 25 -5.38 -8.01 2.23
CA THR A 25 -6.74 -8.56 2.28
C THR A 25 -7.68 -7.65 3.05
N ALA A 26 -7.28 -7.21 4.25
CA ALA A 26 -8.09 -6.33 5.09
C ALA A 26 -8.36 -4.99 4.40
N ALA A 27 -7.34 -4.38 3.80
CA ALA A 27 -7.47 -3.12 3.04
C ALA A 27 -8.42 -3.30 1.85
N GLY A 28 -8.31 -4.42 1.12
CA GLY A 28 -9.23 -4.76 0.03
C GLY A 28 -10.69 -4.90 0.49
N THR A 29 -10.93 -5.61 1.59
CA THR A 29 -12.26 -5.77 2.19
C THR A 29 -12.85 -4.45 2.63
N LEU A 30 -12.09 -3.64 3.37
CA LEU A 30 -12.55 -2.33 3.83
C LEU A 30 -12.82 -1.39 2.64
N ALA A 31 -11.99 -1.39 1.61
CA ALA A 31 -12.23 -0.58 0.41
C ALA A 31 -13.54 -0.96 -0.30
N MET A 32 -13.94 -2.23 -0.28
CA MET A 32 -15.24 -2.66 -0.80
C MET A 32 -16.40 -2.17 0.07
N ILE A 33 -16.23 -2.19 1.39
CA ILE A 33 -17.23 -1.70 2.35
C ILE A 33 -17.44 -0.20 2.16
N GLU A 34 -16.38 0.61 2.10
CA GLU A 34 -16.54 2.06 1.95
C GLU A 34 -17.12 2.45 0.59
N ARG A 35 -16.83 1.70 -0.49
CA ARG A 35 -17.55 1.88 -1.77
C ARG A 35 -19.06 1.62 -1.63
N SER A 36 -19.44 0.62 -0.83
CA SER A 36 -20.85 0.36 -0.56
C SER A 36 -21.49 1.46 0.28
N HIS A 37 -20.77 2.00 1.28
CA HIS A 37 -21.23 3.15 2.05
C HIS A 37 -21.40 4.40 1.17
N HIS A 38 -20.40 4.73 0.34
CA HIS A 38 -20.48 5.82 -0.62
C HIS A 38 -21.72 5.73 -1.51
N GLN A 39 -22.00 4.55 -2.09
CA GLN A 39 -23.17 4.35 -2.93
C GLN A 39 -24.47 4.60 -2.16
N ARG A 40 -24.59 4.00 -0.97
CA ARG A 40 -25.79 4.14 -0.13
C ARG A 40 -26.03 5.59 0.29
N LEU A 41 -24.97 6.31 0.66
CA LEU A 41 -25.07 7.69 1.12
C LEU A 41 -25.36 8.67 -0.02
N SER A 42 -24.88 8.38 -1.23
CA SER A 42 -25.12 9.20 -2.42
C SER A 42 -26.57 9.18 -2.90
N ASP A 43 -27.34 8.16 -2.50
CA ASP A 43 -28.75 8.01 -2.87
C ASP A 43 -29.70 8.93 -2.07
N TYR A 44 -29.20 9.61 -1.04
CA TYR A 44 -29.99 10.54 -0.22
C TYR A 44 -29.86 11.99 -0.70
N ASP A 45 -30.97 12.73 -0.71
CA ASP A 45 -30.97 14.18 -0.98
C ASP A 45 -30.72 15.00 0.30
N ASP A 46 -29.68 14.63 1.03
CA ASP A 46 -29.22 15.32 2.23
C ASP A 46 -27.77 15.78 2.02
N ALA A 47 -27.50 17.06 2.28
CA ALA A 47 -26.18 17.64 2.04
C ALA A 47 -25.09 17.05 2.96
N VAL A 48 -25.42 16.75 4.22
CA VAL A 48 -24.48 16.16 5.17
C VAL A 48 -24.16 14.72 4.76
N LEU A 49 -25.16 13.95 4.33
CA LEU A 49 -24.93 12.58 3.84
C LEU A 49 -24.08 12.55 2.57
N ARG A 50 -24.21 13.55 1.68
CA ARG A 50 -23.34 13.69 0.50
C ARG A 50 -21.89 13.98 0.87
N ASP A 51 -21.65 14.82 1.86
CA ASP A 51 -20.28 15.10 2.33
C ASP A 51 -19.64 13.84 2.92
N ILE A 52 -20.38 13.08 3.73
CA ILE A 52 -19.90 11.78 4.26
C ILE A 52 -19.65 10.81 3.09
N ALA A 53 -20.51 10.76 2.07
CA ALA A 53 -20.28 9.92 0.91
C ALA A 53 -18.93 10.22 0.24
N VAL A 54 -18.56 11.49 0.11
CA VAL A 54 -17.24 11.88 -0.43
C VAL A 54 -16.09 11.40 0.45
N GLU A 55 -16.25 11.45 1.78
CA GLU A 55 -15.27 10.88 2.72
C GLU A 55 -15.11 9.36 2.53
N GLU A 56 -16.21 8.64 2.36
CA GLU A 56 -16.21 7.18 2.12
C GLU A 56 -15.51 6.80 0.81
N ASP A 57 -15.77 7.54 -0.28
CA ASP A 57 -15.07 7.32 -1.55
C ASP A 57 -13.56 7.59 -1.42
N ASN A 58 -13.18 8.64 -0.69
CA ASN A 58 -11.77 8.92 -0.40
C ASN A 58 -11.13 7.83 0.45
N ALA A 59 -11.84 7.31 1.46
CA ALA A 59 -11.38 6.20 2.28
C ALA A 59 -11.17 4.93 1.43
N ALA A 60 -12.13 4.60 0.56
CA ALA A 60 -12.03 3.47 -0.37
C ALA A 60 -10.79 3.57 -1.28
N LYS A 61 -10.51 4.76 -1.83
CA LYS A 61 -9.34 5.02 -2.67
C LYS A 61 -8.03 4.84 -1.89
N ARG A 62 -7.95 5.37 -0.66
CA ARG A 62 -6.76 5.23 0.20
C ARG A 62 -6.52 3.76 0.57
N LEU A 63 -7.57 3.03 0.93
CA LEU A 63 -7.49 1.59 1.23
C LEU A 63 -7.06 0.79 -0.02
N GLY A 64 -7.54 1.16 -1.20
CA GLY A 64 -7.06 0.62 -2.47
C GLY A 64 -5.56 0.84 -2.68
N ALA A 65 -5.06 2.05 -2.41
CA ALA A 65 -3.63 2.33 -2.52
C ALA A 65 -2.80 1.51 -1.52
N ILE A 66 -3.27 1.36 -0.28
CA ILE A 66 -2.61 0.50 0.74
C ILE A 66 -2.54 -0.95 0.26
N LYS A 67 -3.64 -1.46 -0.31
CA LYS A 67 -3.67 -2.81 -0.89
C LYS A 67 -2.57 -2.99 -1.95
N GLU A 68 -2.47 -2.07 -2.91
CA GLU A 68 -1.45 -2.13 -3.98
C GLU A 68 -0.02 -2.00 -3.42
N MET A 69 0.18 -1.16 -2.40
CA MET A 69 1.47 -1.07 -1.70
C MET A 69 1.86 -2.40 -1.05
N CYS A 70 0.93 -3.09 -0.38
CA CYS A 70 1.19 -4.40 0.20
C CYS A 70 1.53 -5.45 -0.87
N LEU A 71 0.83 -5.44 -2.01
CA LEU A 71 1.13 -6.31 -3.15
C LEU A 71 2.54 -6.07 -3.70
N ALA A 72 2.90 -4.81 -3.94
CA ALA A 72 4.23 -4.43 -4.42
C ALA A 72 5.33 -4.82 -3.44
N ALA A 73 5.10 -4.64 -2.14
CA ALA A 73 6.04 -5.06 -1.10
C ALA A 73 6.20 -6.59 -1.06
N CYS A 74 5.11 -7.36 -1.20
CA CYS A 74 5.18 -8.81 -1.32
C CYS A 74 6.01 -9.25 -2.53
N GLN A 75 5.84 -8.60 -3.68
CA GLN A 75 6.63 -8.89 -4.88
C GLN A 75 8.13 -8.64 -4.65
N ARG A 76 8.48 -7.50 -4.03
CA ARG A 76 9.88 -7.21 -3.69
C ARG A 76 10.48 -8.25 -2.74
N ILE A 77 9.70 -8.76 -1.80
CA ILE A 77 10.15 -9.85 -0.91
C ILE A 77 10.37 -11.13 -1.71
N ASP A 78 9.51 -11.46 -2.67
CA ASP A 78 9.72 -12.61 -3.55
C ASP A 78 11.00 -12.47 -4.38
N ASP A 79 11.25 -11.28 -4.92
CA ASP A 79 12.49 -11.01 -5.66
C ASP A 79 13.74 -11.16 -4.76
N LEU A 80 13.66 -10.73 -3.50
CA LEU A 80 14.72 -10.90 -2.50
C LEU A 80 14.99 -12.38 -2.19
N LEU A 81 13.93 -13.16 -1.94
CA LEU A 81 14.03 -14.59 -1.61
C LEU A 81 14.50 -15.43 -2.80
N GLN A 82 14.23 -15.01 -4.03
CA GLN A 82 14.69 -15.70 -5.25
C GLN A 82 16.10 -15.26 -5.68
N GLY A 83 16.72 -14.30 -4.98
CA GLY A 83 18.03 -13.76 -5.37
C GLY A 83 17.99 -12.92 -6.66
N HIS A 84 16.81 -12.40 -7.04
CA HIS A 84 16.56 -11.67 -8.28
C HIS A 84 16.81 -10.14 -8.14
N VAL A 85 17.23 -9.65 -6.98
CA VAL A 85 17.42 -8.21 -6.75
C VAL A 85 18.73 -7.71 -7.38
N ARG A 86 18.59 -6.89 -8.43
CA ARG A 86 19.65 -6.01 -8.91
C ARG A 86 19.80 -4.82 -7.94
N PRO A 87 20.99 -4.50 -7.41
CA PRO A 87 21.20 -3.47 -6.38
C PRO A 87 20.85 -2.02 -6.77
N GLU A 88 20.52 -1.76 -8.03
CA GLU A 88 20.56 -0.40 -8.59
C GLU A 88 19.23 0.37 -8.51
N ALA A 89 18.12 -0.30 -8.18
CA ALA A 89 16.79 0.33 -8.23
C ALA A 89 16.38 1.06 -6.92
N VAL A 90 17.16 0.93 -5.84
CA VAL A 90 16.81 1.51 -4.53
C VAL A 90 17.19 2.98 -4.39
N ALA A 91 18.05 3.50 -5.27
CA ALA A 91 18.59 4.87 -5.20
C ALA A 91 17.87 5.91 -6.08
N ALA A 92 17.00 5.50 -7.01
CA ALA A 92 16.38 6.41 -7.98
C ALA A 92 15.12 7.14 -7.45
N GLY A 93 14.99 7.28 -6.13
CA GLY A 93 13.81 7.83 -5.45
C GLY A 93 13.99 9.22 -4.86
N GLU A 94 15.14 9.90 -5.01
CA GLU A 94 15.35 11.25 -4.48
C GLU A 94 16.21 12.07 -5.45
N GLY A 95 15.56 12.90 -6.26
CA GLY A 95 16.24 13.74 -7.24
C GLY A 95 15.29 14.53 -8.14
N ARG A 96 14.20 15.07 -7.60
CA ARG A 96 13.52 16.20 -8.26
C ARG A 96 14.35 17.45 -7.95
N GLU A 97 15.31 17.74 -8.81
CA GLU A 97 16.01 19.02 -8.86
C GLU A 97 14.98 20.10 -9.24
N GLU A 98 14.48 20.81 -8.24
CA GLU A 98 13.67 22.02 -8.39
C GLU A 98 14.56 23.12 -8.97
N ARG A 99 14.56 23.25 -10.31
CA ARG A 99 15.17 24.41 -10.96
C ARG A 99 14.21 25.59 -10.85
N ALA A 100 14.46 26.47 -9.90
CA ALA A 100 13.89 27.80 -9.88
C ALA A 100 14.35 28.62 -11.10
N PRO A 101 13.51 29.50 -11.67
CA PRO A 101 13.89 30.36 -12.78
C PRO A 101 14.81 31.47 -12.25
N VAL A 102 15.96 31.64 -12.89
CA VAL A 102 16.86 32.78 -12.65
C VAL A 102 16.27 33.98 -13.38
N HIS A 103 16.00 35.06 -12.61
CA HIS A 103 15.64 36.38 -13.12
C HIS A 103 16.83 37.07 -13.80
#